data_AF-A0A4U0TN95-F1
#
_entry.id   AF-A0A4U0TN95-F1
#
_cell.length_a   1.000
_cell.length_b   1.000
_cell.length_c   1.000
_cell.angle_alpha   90.00
_cell.angle_beta   90.00
_cell.angle_gamma   90.00
#
_symmetry.space_group_name_H-M   'P 1'
#
loop_
_entity.id
_entity.type
_entity.pdbx_description
1 polymer ?
#
loop_
_entity_poly.entity_id
_entity_poly.type
_entity_poly.pdbx_seq_one_letter_code
_entity_poly.pdbx_strand_id
1 'polypeptide(L)'
;MKAAWTKLAQSDQLKRSSHSSSVVDSAAYLFGGELQPRQPRDNDVFRLDLARMSASSEVQLLQCKGSPPTPRVGSATCALKGKIYLFSGRGGEAMAPIDEAGCLWVLDPSTTTWSSIKPTGVFPQARSYHSMTSDGEDTIYMHAGCPEKGRLRDLWAFSVAKCEMNGFDGKTEQGGALDVYDPAKDSWASIEFAADGKQGPGARSVAALLPVSVDGAASLLTLFGESDPSSLGHQGAGKMLSDVWMYSLDDGKWAQIVAEGGEVPDGRGWFDADVSARVSEFCGAALSKHSHAEMAEIRRKLVIVGDGACGKTCLLIVFSKGTFPEVYVPTVFENYVADVEVDGKHVELALWDTAGQEDYDRLRPLSYPDSHVILICFAVDSPDSLDNVQEKWISEVLHFCQGLPIILVGCKKDLRYDQKTIEELHKTSQKPVTPEQAEDVRKKIGAQKYLECSAKTNEGVREVFEHATRAALLTRKKEKKKCLIL
;
A
#
# COMPACT_ATOMS: atom_id res chain seq x y z
N MET A 1 7.65 -10.02 8.78
CA MET A 1 6.40 -9.82 8.02
C MET A 1 6.67 -8.88 6.85
N LYS A 2 5.84 -8.94 5.81
CA LYS A 2 6.07 -8.23 4.54
C LYS A 2 4.93 -7.26 4.30
N ALA A 3 5.25 -6.04 3.84
CA ALA A 3 4.27 -5.02 3.47
C ALA A 3 4.76 -4.26 2.23
N ALA A 4 3.90 -3.55 1.53
CA ALA A 4 4.28 -2.75 0.38
C ALA A 4 3.93 -1.27 0.61
N TRP A 5 4.83 -0.38 0.21
CA TRP A 5 4.56 1.05 0.17
C TRP A 5 3.89 1.42 -1.16
N THR A 6 2.86 2.25 -1.10
CA THR A 6 2.23 2.84 -2.30
C THR A 6 2.19 4.34 -2.12
N LYS A 7 2.85 5.08 -3.03
CA LYS A 7 2.75 6.54 -3.09
C LYS A 7 1.41 6.92 -3.75
N LEU A 8 0.48 7.44 -2.95
CA LEU A 8 -0.88 7.76 -3.42
C LEU A 8 -0.97 9.09 -4.17
N ALA A 9 -0.21 10.09 -3.71
CA ALA A 9 -0.19 11.43 -4.30
C ALA A 9 1.14 12.14 -4.04
N GLN A 10 1.47 13.12 -4.88
CA GLN A 10 2.58 14.05 -4.70
C GLN A 10 2.14 15.43 -5.21
N SER A 11 2.17 16.44 -4.34
CA SER A 11 1.78 17.81 -4.67
C SER A 11 2.52 18.81 -3.78
N ASP A 12 2.90 19.96 -4.34
CA ASP A 12 3.50 21.06 -3.59
C ASP A 12 2.57 21.63 -2.51
N GLN A 13 1.26 21.49 -2.72
CA GLN A 13 0.23 21.87 -1.74
C GLN A 13 0.31 21.02 -0.47
N LEU A 14 0.79 19.77 -0.58
CA LEU A 14 0.90 18.84 0.54
C LEU A 14 2.24 18.90 1.28
N LYS A 15 3.22 19.72 0.85
CA LYS A 15 4.53 19.81 1.52
C LYS A 15 4.42 20.41 2.93
N ARG A 16 4.37 19.58 3.97
CA ARG A 16 4.25 20.05 5.36
C ARG A 16 4.65 18.98 6.38
N SER A 17 5.07 19.39 7.56
CA SER A 17 5.19 18.58 8.77
C SER A 17 4.26 19.10 9.86
N SER A 18 4.15 18.40 10.98
CA SER A 18 3.34 18.82 12.14
C SER A 18 1.87 19.09 11.80
N HIS A 19 1.38 18.49 10.71
CA HIS A 19 -0.01 18.56 10.24
C HIS A 19 -0.82 17.46 10.90
N SER A 20 -2.14 17.49 10.67
CA SER A 20 -3.04 16.42 11.08
C SER A 20 -3.66 15.77 9.84
N SER A 21 -3.89 14.46 9.92
CA SER A 21 -4.51 13.63 8.90
C SER A 21 -5.55 12.73 9.53
N SER A 22 -6.70 12.57 8.89
CA SER A 22 -7.70 11.58 9.33
C SER A 22 -8.39 10.95 8.12
N VAL A 23 -8.71 9.67 8.24
CA VAL A 23 -9.49 8.91 7.28
C VAL A 23 -10.93 8.84 7.77
N VAL A 24 -11.83 9.29 6.91
CA VAL A 24 -13.27 9.07 7.06
C VAL A 24 -13.75 8.37 5.80
N ASP A 25 -14.38 7.22 5.98
CA ASP A 25 -14.82 6.34 4.91
C ASP A 25 -13.66 6.02 3.93
N SER A 26 -13.83 6.35 2.65
CA SER A 26 -12.83 6.13 1.60
C SER A 26 -12.02 7.39 1.27
N ALA A 27 -11.88 8.35 2.19
CA ALA A 27 -11.14 9.59 1.94
C ALA A 27 -10.21 9.98 3.10
N ALA A 28 -9.02 10.45 2.76
CA ALA A 28 -8.10 11.09 3.71
C ALA A 28 -8.30 12.61 3.67
N TYR A 29 -8.23 13.23 4.84
CA TYR A 29 -8.36 14.67 5.05
C TYR A 29 -7.11 15.18 5.75
N LEU A 30 -6.47 16.21 5.22
CA LEU A 30 -5.29 16.84 5.80
C LEU A 30 -5.57 18.28 6.18
N PHE A 31 -5.07 18.71 7.35
CA PHE A 31 -5.25 20.07 7.87
C PHE A 31 -4.02 20.56 8.63
N GLY A 32 -3.74 21.87 8.55
CA GLY A 32 -2.71 22.54 9.33
C GLY A 32 -1.29 22.13 8.96
N GLY A 33 -0.36 22.28 9.91
CA GLY A 33 1.06 21.98 9.75
C GLY A 33 1.90 23.17 9.30
N GLU A 34 3.18 22.91 9.08
CA GLU A 34 4.21 23.90 8.76
C GLU A 34 5.06 23.47 7.58
N LEU A 35 5.49 24.45 6.78
CA LEU A 35 6.51 24.26 5.75
C LEU A 35 7.85 24.84 6.19
N GLN A 36 7.80 26.01 6.82
CA GLN A 36 8.95 26.63 7.48
C GLN A 36 8.84 26.37 8.99
N PRO A 37 9.95 26.07 9.68
CA PRO A 37 9.91 25.76 11.11
C PRO A 37 9.21 26.86 11.90
N ARG A 38 8.23 26.46 12.71
CA ARG A 38 7.47 27.33 13.60
C ARG A 38 6.63 28.39 12.86
N GLN A 39 6.21 28.09 11.63
CA GLN A 39 5.32 28.94 10.85
C GLN A 39 4.13 28.11 10.36
N PRO A 40 2.95 28.24 10.99
CA PRO A 40 1.74 27.58 10.52
C PRO A 40 1.46 27.98 9.08
N ARG A 41 1.21 27.00 8.23
CA ARG A 41 1.15 27.20 6.77
C ARG A 41 -0.17 27.83 6.33
N ASP A 42 -1.28 27.18 6.66
CA ASP A 42 -2.62 27.51 6.22
C ASP A 42 -3.67 26.89 7.17
N ASN A 43 -4.93 27.20 6.95
CA ASN A 43 -6.09 26.52 7.54
C ASN A 43 -6.93 25.81 6.48
N ASP A 44 -6.30 25.45 5.37
CA ASP A 44 -6.92 24.73 4.27
C ASP A 44 -7.17 23.27 4.67
N VAL A 45 -8.24 22.70 4.12
CA VAL A 45 -8.52 21.26 4.25
C VAL A 45 -8.33 20.61 2.89
N PHE A 46 -7.38 19.68 2.80
CA PHE A 46 -7.15 18.89 1.60
C PHE A 46 -7.82 17.53 1.73
N ARG A 47 -8.48 17.07 0.68
CA ARG A 47 -9.11 15.76 0.57
C ARG A 47 -8.42 14.93 -0.50
N LEU A 48 -8.12 13.68 -0.18
CA LEU A 48 -7.64 12.68 -1.13
C LEU A 48 -8.60 11.49 -1.12
N ASP A 49 -9.01 11.03 -2.29
CA ASP A 49 -9.82 9.81 -2.43
C ASP A 49 -8.93 8.57 -2.35
N LEU A 50 -9.28 7.64 -1.47
CA LEU A 50 -8.57 6.39 -1.22
C LEU A 50 -9.21 5.19 -1.94
N ALA A 51 -10.38 5.36 -2.58
CA ALA A 51 -11.12 4.26 -3.22
C ALA A 51 -10.32 3.59 -4.36
N ARG A 52 -9.52 4.37 -5.09
CA ARG A 52 -8.79 3.88 -6.28
C ARG A 52 -7.37 3.42 -6.01
N MET A 53 -6.80 3.65 -4.80
CA MET A 53 -5.40 3.36 -4.41
C MET A 53 -4.38 3.41 -5.59
N SER A 54 -4.54 4.38 -6.49
CA SER A 54 -3.74 4.50 -7.70
C SER A 54 -2.73 5.62 -7.53
N ALA A 55 -1.57 5.45 -8.16
CA ALA A 55 -0.52 6.48 -8.23
C ALA A 55 -0.96 7.63 -9.15
N SER A 56 -1.91 8.46 -8.69
CA SER A 56 -2.43 9.66 -9.35
C SER A 56 -3.64 10.28 -8.62
N SER A 57 -3.84 9.99 -7.33
CA SER A 57 -5.03 10.49 -6.62
C SER A 57 -5.00 12.02 -6.57
N GLU A 58 -6.05 12.65 -7.09
CA GLU A 58 -6.14 14.10 -7.16
C GLU A 58 -6.30 14.69 -5.75
N VAL A 59 -5.47 15.67 -5.43
CA VAL A 59 -5.55 16.42 -4.18
C VAL A 59 -6.60 17.51 -4.34
N GLN A 60 -7.69 17.44 -3.60
CA GLN A 60 -8.79 18.39 -3.66
C GLN A 60 -8.70 19.37 -2.50
N LEU A 61 -8.64 20.68 -2.78
CA LEU A 61 -8.83 21.72 -1.76
C LEU A 61 -10.33 21.87 -1.48
N LEU A 62 -10.76 21.62 -0.24
CA LEU A 62 -12.14 21.75 0.16
C LEU A 62 -12.51 23.22 0.44
N GLN A 63 -13.68 23.62 -0.05
CA GLN A 63 -14.29 24.90 0.31
C GLN A 63 -15.14 24.72 1.58
N CYS A 64 -14.47 24.79 2.72
CA CYS A 64 -15.13 24.59 4.01
C CYS A 64 -16.01 25.78 4.40
N LYS A 65 -17.18 25.49 4.95
CA LYS A 65 -18.13 26.48 5.51
C LYS A 65 -17.91 26.65 7.02
N GLY A 66 -18.46 27.72 7.57
CA GLY A 66 -18.38 28.02 9.00
C GLY A 66 -17.16 28.88 9.36
N SER A 67 -16.72 28.79 10.61
CA SER A 67 -15.52 29.46 11.10
C SER A 67 -14.43 28.41 11.28
N PRO A 68 -13.56 28.20 10.27
CA PRO A 68 -12.49 27.22 10.38
C PRO A 68 -11.52 27.59 11.52
N PRO A 69 -10.86 26.61 12.15
CA PRO A 69 -9.79 26.88 13.08
C PRO A 69 -8.68 27.71 12.40
N THR A 70 -8.01 28.56 13.17
CA THR A 70 -6.85 29.32 12.70
C THR A 70 -5.70 28.40 12.25
N PRO A 71 -4.81 28.85 11.35
CA PRO A 71 -3.60 28.11 10.97
C PRO A 71 -2.80 27.68 12.20
N ARG A 72 -2.47 26.38 12.26
CA ARG A 72 -1.86 25.76 13.44
C ARG A 72 -0.98 24.57 13.12
N VAL A 73 -0.06 24.28 14.04
CA VAL A 73 0.88 23.15 13.97
C VAL A 73 0.74 22.27 15.21
N GLY A 74 1.08 20.99 15.07
CA GLY A 74 1.09 20.03 16.18
C GLY A 74 -0.30 19.86 16.81
N SER A 75 -1.36 19.99 16.01
CA SER A 75 -2.70 19.59 16.45
C SER A 75 -2.82 18.08 16.28
N ALA A 76 -3.70 17.46 17.06
CA ALA A 76 -4.07 16.06 16.84
C ALA A 76 -5.51 15.99 16.37
N THR A 77 -5.80 14.97 15.56
CA THR A 77 -7.13 14.67 15.07
C THR A 77 -7.50 13.22 15.32
N CYS A 78 -8.80 12.94 15.41
CA CYS A 78 -9.32 11.58 15.30
C CYS A 78 -10.66 11.57 14.56
N ALA A 79 -10.93 10.48 13.85
CA ALA A 79 -12.23 10.21 13.27
C ALA A 79 -13.18 9.58 14.32
N LEU A 80 -14.43 10.00 14.32
CA LEU A 80 -15.50 9.38 15.11
C LEU A 80 -16.84 9.62 14.40
N LYS A 81 -17.59 8.53 14.13
CA LYS A 81 -18.92 8.56 13.50
C LYS A 81 -19.02 9.46 12.26
N GLY A 82 -18.05 9.32 11.35
CA GLY A 82 -18.01 10.05 10.08
C GLY A 82 -17.57 11.51 10.19
N LYS A 83 -17.09 11.96 11.36
CA LYS A 83 -16.60 13.33 11.58
C LYS A 83 -15.16 13.32 12.05
N ILE A 84 -14.47 14.44 11.85
CA ILE A 84 -13.09 14.64 12.27
C ILE A 84 -13.07 15.65 13.39
N TYR A 85 -12.48 15.26 14.52
CA TYR A 85 -12.35 16.09 15.71
C TYR A 85 -10.91 16.55 15.84
N LEU A 86 -10.70 17.83 16.12
CA LEU A 86 -9.39 18.45 16.29
C LEU A 86 -9.31 19.17 17.62
N PHE A 87 -8.18 19.05 18.32
CA PHE A 87 -7.92 19.80 19.54
C PHE A 87 -6.68 20.69 19.44
N SER A 88 -6.84 21.94 19.92
CA SER A 88 -5.75 22.90 20.18
C SER A 88 -4.70 22.95 19.07
N GLY A 89 -3.41 22.79 19.38
CA GLY A 89 -2.28 23.08 18.48
C GLY A 89 -1.54 24.35 18.89
N ARG A 90 -0.61 24.83 18.06
CA ARG A 90 0.10 26.10 18.27
C ARG A 90 0.03 26.96 17.04
N GLY A 91 0.03 28.27 17.23
CA GLY A 91 0.05 29.20 16.12
C GLY A 91 0.19 30.65 16.59
N GLY A 92 -0.12 31.57 15.69
CA GLY A 92 0.08 33.00 15.89
C GLY A 92 1.56 33.40 15.94
N GLU A 93 1.81 34.69 16.06
CA GLU A 93 3.19 35.26 16.06
C GLU A 93 4.05 34.70 17.20
N ALA A 94 3.44 34.53 18.39
CA ALA A 94 4.13 34.01 19.55
C ALA A 94 4.45 32.51 19.44
N MET A 95 3.81 31.80 18.50
CA MET A 95 3.81 30.34 18.46
C MET A 95 3.53 29.77 19.85
N ALA A 96 2.41 30.16 20.44
CA ALA A 96 1.94 29.65 21.72
C ALA A 96 0.90 28.55 21.48
N PRO A 97 0.66 27.64 22.44
CA PRO A 97 -0.51 26.77 22.37
C PRO A 97 -1.77 27.62 22.21
N ILE A 98 -2.65 27.24 21.28
CA ILE A 98 -3.87 27.96 20.99
C ILE A 98 -4.89 27.56 22.05
N ASP A 99 -5.18 28.50 22.95
CA ASP A 99 -6.19 28.34 23.98
C ASP A 99 -7.56 28.75 23.45
N GLU A 100 -8.38 27.74 23.22
CA GLU A 100 -9.77 27.86 22.79
C GLU A 100 -10.71 27.38 23.91
N ALA A 101 -10.32 27.54 25.17
CA ALA A 101 -11.09 27.15 26.36
C ALA A 101 -11.54 25.67 26.31
N GLY A 102 -10.63 24.79 25.89
CA GLY A 102 -10.88 23.36 25.78
C GLY A 102 -11.80 22.93 24.63
N CYS A 103 -12.16 23.84 23.70
CA CYS A 103 -13.04 23.48 22.59
C CYS A 103 -12.44 22.39 21.69
N LEU A 104 -13.30 21.46 21.28
CA LEU A 104 -13.02 20.52 20.19
C LEU A 104 -13.60 21.08 18.90
N TRP A 105 -12.76 21.24 17.88
CA TRP A 105 -13.20 21.57 16.55
C TRP A 105 -13.72 20.33 15.85
N VAL A 106 -14.79 20.48 15.08
CA VAL A 106 -15.42 19.39 14.35
C VAL A 106 -15.53 19.77 12.89
N LEU A 107 -14.85 19.03 12.04
CA LEU A 107 -15.08 19.03 10.61
C LEU A 107 -16.07 17.91 10.29
N ASP A 108 -17.19 18.27 9.67
CA ASP A 108 -18.16 17.33 9.11
C ASP A 108 -17.91 17.21 7.60
N PRO A 109 -17.29 16.11 7.13
CA PRO A 109 -16.98 15.94 5.71
C PRO A 109 -18.20 15.85 4.81
N SER A 110 -19.35 15.38 5.32
CA SER A 110 -20.58 15.23 4.54
C SER A 110 -21.19 16.57 4.13
N THR A 111 -20.95 17.62 4.94
CA THR A 111 -21.43 18.98 4.70
C THR A 111 -20.31 19.99 4.47
N THR A 112 -19.05 19.51 4.49
CA THR A 112 -17.82 20.31 4.44
C THR A 112 -17.88 21.53 5.37
N THR A 113 -18.32 21.34 6.62
CA THR A 113 -18.56 22.43 7.56
C THR A 113 -17.73 22.27 8.83
N TRP A 114 -17.12 23.37 9.27
CA TRP A 114 -16.49 23.48 10.58
C TRP A 114 -17.50 23.95 11.63
N SER A 115 -17.43 23.33 12.79
CA SER A 115 -18.11 23.74 14.02
C SER A 115 -17.19 23.52 15.22
N SER A 116 -17.61 23.92 16.40
CA SER A 116 -16.88 23.64 17.64
C SER A 116 -17.82 23.17 18.74
N ILE A 117 -17.32 22.25 19.56
CA ILE A 117 -17.98 21.77 20.76
C ILE A 117 -17.23 22.35 21.95
N LYS A 118 -17.93 23.14 22.76
CA LYS A 118 -17.39 23.68 23.99
C LYS A 118 -17.62 22.67 25.11
N PRO A 119 -16.57 22.23 25.83
CA PRO A 119 -16.73 21.30 26.93
C PRO A 119 -17.46 21.95 28.11
N THR A 120 -18.12 21.12 28.91
CA THR A 120 -18.64 21.51 30.22
C THR A 120 -17.70 21.03 31.32
N GLY A 121 -17.51 21.84 32.38
CA GLY A 121 -16.68 21.48 33.53
C GLY A 121 -15.19 21.74 33.33
N VAL A 122 -14.34 20.87 33.91
CA VAL A 122 -12.88 20.97 33.80
C VAL A 122 -12.46 20.43 32.44
N PHE A 123 -11.53 21.11 31.77
CA PHE A 123 -11.05 20.73 30.45
C PHE A 123 -9.52 20.75 30.39
N PRO A 124 -8.92 20.00 29.44
CA PRO A 124 -7.47 20.03 29.24
C PRO A 124 -7.01 21.43 28.87
N GLN A 125 -5.88 21.85 29.44
CA GLN A 125 -5.19 23.05 28.99
C GLN A 125 -4.74 22.94 27.52
N ALA A 126 -4.58 24.09 26.87
CA ALA A 126 -4.06 24.22 25.52
C ALA A 126 -2.68 23.55 25.38
N ARG A 127 -2.49 22.82 24.28
CA ARG A 127 -1.32 21.96 24.07
C ARG A 127 -1.12 21.65 22.59
N SER A 128 -0.01 21.00 22.30
CA SER A 128 0.41 20.66 20.94
C SER A 128 1.32 19.46 20.93
N TYR A 129 1.50 18.80 19.79
CA TYR A 129 2.25 17.56 19.67
C TYR A 129 1.76 16.50 20.69
N HIS A 130 0.44 16.51 20.93
CA HIS A 130 -0.29 15.52 21.72
C HIS A 130 -0.82 14.43 20.80
N SER A 131 -1.37 13.36 21.36
CA SER A 131 -1.99 12.28 20.59
C SER A 131 -3.49 12.23 20.86
N MET A 132 -4.29 11.87 19.86
CA MET A 132 -5.72 11.66 19.99
C MET A 132 -6.15 10.35 19.32
N THR A 133 -7.19 9.72 19.86
CA THR A 133 -7.85 8.54 19.28
C THR A 133 -9.31 8.50 19.73
N SER A 134 -10.12 7.57 19.22
CA SER A 134 -11.51 7.38 19.66
C SER A 134 -11.81 5.90 19.92
N ASP A 135 -12.85 5.62 20.71
CA ASP A 135 -13.40 4.26 20.86
C ASP A 135 -14.28 3.83 19.66
N GLY A 136 -14.46 4.70 18.66
CA GLY A 136 -15.35 4.48 17.53
C GLY A 136 -16.85 4.69 17.84
N GLU A 137 -17.22 4.88 19.10
CA GLU A 137 -18.60 4.93 19.57
C GLU A 137 -19.01 6.34 20.05
N ASP A 138 -18.36 6.86 21.09
CA ASP A 138 -18.74 8.16 21.68
C ASP A 138 -17.57 8.91 22.32
N THR A 139 -16.48 8.22 22.63
CA THR A 139 -15.41 8.77 23.45
C THR A 139 -14.19 9.08 22.61
N ILE A 140 -13.69 10.30 22.75
CA ILE A 140 -12.41 10.74 22.21
C ILE A 140 -11.39 10.77 23.35
N TYR A 141 -10.25 10.14 23.15
CA TYR A 141 -9.14 10.15 24.09
C TYR A 141 -8.04 11.09 23.61
N MET A 142 -7.39 11.78 24.53
CA MET A 142 -6.30 12.70 24.25
C MET A 142 -5.20 12.54 25.29
N HIS A 143 -3.95 12.38 24.86
CA HIS A 143 -2.84 12.16 25.77
C HIS A 143 -1.65 13.08 25.52
N ALA A 144 -0.99 13.47 26.62
CA ALA A 144 0.31 14.15 26.64
C ALA A 144 0.32 15.51 25.91
N GLY A 145 1.46 15.86 25.32
CA GLY A 145 1.67 17.09 24.56
C GLY A 145 2.45 18.19 25.30
N CYS A 146 2.76 19.23 24.55
CA CYS A 146 3.51 20.40 24.95
C CYS A 146 2.56 21.59 25.18
N PRO A 147 2.32 22.00 26.44
CA PRO A 147 1.66 23.26 26.77
C PRO A 147 2.67 24.41 26.59
N GLU A 148 2.47 25.54 27.26
CA GLU A 148 3.40 26.66 27.14
C GLU A 148 4.80 26.31 27.69
N LYS A 149 4.87 25.51 28.76
CA LYS A 149 6.12 25.08 29.41
C LYS A 149 6.06 23.62 29.83
N GLY A 150 7.13 22.88 29.54
CA GLY A 150 7.27 21.47 29.91
C GLY A 150 6.53 20.51 28.98
N ARG A 151 6.26 19.30 29.48
CA ARG A 151 5.50 18.25 28.79
C ARG A 151 4.43 17.71 29.72
N LEU A 152 3.32 17.29 29.12
CA LEU A 152 2.20 16.68 29.81
C LEU A 152 2.23 15.16 29.67
N ARG A 153 1.46 14.53 30.53
CA ARG A 153 1.31 13.07 30.68
C ARG A 153 -0.08 12.69 31.16
N ASP A 154 -1.00 13.64 31.05
CA ASP A 154 -2.39 13.44 31.34
C ASP A 154 -3.08 12.75 30.19
N LEU A 155 -4.02 11.86 30.52
CA LEU A 155 -4.93 11.23 29.57
C LEU A 155 -6.31 11.80 29.82
N TRP A 156 -6.87 12.45 28.80
CA TRP A 156 -8.21 13.01 28.80
C TRP A 156 -9.18 12.14 28.01
N ALA A 157 -10.40 11.96 28.51
CA ALA A 157 -11.50 11.31 27.79
C ALA A 157 -12.68 12.28 27.63
N PHE A 158 -13.14 12.49 26.39
CA PHE A 158 -14.25 13.36 26.02
C PHE A 158 -15.42 12.54 25.47
N SER A 159 -16.56 12.54 26.16
CA SER A 159 -17.80 11.98 25.61
C SER A 159 -18.46 13.01 24.69
N VAL A 160 -18.67 12.68 23.42
CA VAL A 160 -19.33 13.56 22.46
C VAL A 160 -20.80 13.78 22.82
N ALA A 161 -21.49 12.76 23.32
CA ALA A 161 -22.88 12.88 23.77
C ALA A 161 -23.05 13.75 25.03
N LYS A 162 -22.09 13.72 25.96
CA LYS A 162 -22.22 14.40 27.27
C LYS A 162 -21.36 15.66 27.42
N CYS A 163 -20.39 15.89 26.55
CA CYS A 163 -19.44 17.02 26.59
C CYS A 163 -18.61 17.12 27.89
N GLU A 164 -18.26 15.99 28.52
CA GLU A 164 -17.47 15.92 29.77
C GLU A 164 -16.04 15.40 29.52
N MET A 165 -15.06 15.91 30.28
CA MET A 165 -13.61 15.65 30.17
C MET A 165 -13.04 15.11 31.50
N ASN A 166 -12.36 13.94 31.50
CA ASN A 166 -11.71 13.33 32.71
C ASN A 166 -10.20 13.10 32.52
N GLY A 167 -9.32 13.31 33.53
CA GLY A 167 -7.84 13.35 33.43
C GLY A 167 -7.00 12.55 34.48
N PHE A 168 -5.72 12.23 34.21
CA PHE A 168 -4.70 11.60 35.13
C PHE A 168 -3.28 12.27 35.04
N ASP A 169 -2.23 12.00 35.86
CA ASP A 169 -1.02 12.89 35.98
C ASP A 169 0.44 12.29 36.00
N GLY A 170 0.65 11.02 35.60
CA GLY A 170 1.87 10.18 35.78
C GLY A 170 3.32 10.74 35.60
N LYS A 171 4.24 10.45 36.55
CA LYS A 171 5.35 11.36 36.94
C LYS A 171 6.74 11.35 36.25
N THR A 172 7.08 10.46 35.32
CA THR A 172 8.43 10.45 34.65
C THR A 172 8.41 9.79 33.27
N GLU A 173 9.34 10.17 32.38
CA GLU A 173 9.51 9.61 31.03
C GLU A 173 10.22 8.24 31.07
N GLN A 174 9.69 7.26 30.35
CA GLN A 174 10.23 5.90 30.24
C GLN A 174 10.26 5.48 28.75
N GLY A 175 11.34 4.83 28.32
CA GLY A 175 11.45 4.22 27.00
C GLY A 175 11.52 2.70 27.12
N GLY A 176 11.05 1.97 26.10
CA GLY A 176 10.99 0.51 26.13
C GLY A 176 9.73 -0.06 26.80
N ALA A 177 8.72 0.78 27.07
CA ALA A 177 7.44 0.35 27.59
C ALA A 177 6.30 0.74 26.62
N LEU A 178 5.30 -0.14 26.48
CA LEU A 178 3.98 0.20 25.97
C LEU A 178 3.04 0.34 27.16
N ASP A 179 2.62 1.57 27.46
CA ASP A 179 1.64 1.85 28.49
C ASP A 179 0.23 1.69 27.94
N VAL A 180 -0.55 0.80 28.55
CA VAL A 180 -1.91 0.44 28.16
C VAL A 180 -2.85 0.88 29.28
N TYR A 181 -3.76 1.78 28.95
CA TYR A 181 -4.89 2.12 29.81
C TYR A 181 -6.09 1.24 29.46
N ASP A 182 -6.67 0.59 30.46
CA ASP A 182 -7.92 -0.16 30.35
C ASP A 182 -9.07 0.70 30.89
N PRO A 183 -9.93 1.26 30.01
CA PRO A 183 -11.04 2.11 30.44
C PRO A 183 -12.08 1.40 31.31
N ALA A 184 -12.25 0.07 31.14
CA ALA A 184 -13.21 -0.70 31.92
C ALA A 184 -12.72 -0.93 33.36
N LYS A 185 -11.41 -0.97 33.56
CA LYS A 185 -10.77 -1.14 34.87
C LYS A 185 -10.26 0.15 35.49
N ASP A 186 -10.24 1.24 34.74
CA ASP A 186 -9.62 2.52 35.11
C ASP A 186 -8.19 2.33 35.64
N SER A 187 -7.39 1.58 34.90
CA SER A 187 -6.06 1.16 35.35
C SER A 187 -5.04 1.17 34.21
N TRP A 188 -3.80 1.51 34.55
CA TRP A 188 -2.66 1.42 33.65
C TRP A 188 -1.88 0.12 33.88
N ALA A 189 -1.36 -0.44 32.79
CA ALA A 189 -0.37 -1.50 32.79
C ALA A 189 0.74 -1.15 31.79
N SER A 190 1.97 -1.57 32.08
CA SER A 190 3.13 -1.35 31.21
C SER A 190 3.61 -2.68 30.66
N ILE A 191 3.86 -2.74 29.35
CA ILE A 191 4.46 -3.89 28.68
C ILE A 191 5.88 -3.50 28.29
N GLU A 192 6.85 -4.07 29.00
CA GLU A 192 8.27 -3.84 28.76
C GLU A 192 8.79 -4.63 27.54
N PHE A 193 9.66 -4.01 26.77
CA PHE A 193 10.36 -4.62 25.65
C PHE A 193 11.77 -4.03 25.48
N ALA A 194 12.66 -4.79 24.85
CA ALA A 194 13.99 -4.31 24.52
C ALA A 194 13.93 -3.33 23.32
N ALA A 195 14.12 -2.04 23.58
CA ALA A 195 14.18 -0.99 22.55
C ALA A 195 15.55 -0.93 21.84
N ASP A 196 16.01 -2.07 21.32
CA ASP A 196 17.37 -2.27 20.78
C ASP A 196 17.45 -2.22 19.24
N GLY A 197 16.32 -2.02 18.56
CA GLY A 197 16.21 -2.07 17.10
C GLY A 197 16.35 -3.47 16.52
N LYS A 198 16.24 -4.53 17.35
CA LYS A 198 16.33 -5.93 16.94
C LYS A 198 15.15 -6.75 17.46
N GLN A 199 14.92 -6.71 18.76
CA GLN A 199 13.80 -7.38 19.43
C GLN A 199 12.57 -6.48 19.50
N GLY A 200 12.78 -5.17 19.52
CA GLY A 200 11.74 -4.16 19.42
C GLY A 200 12.27 -2.89 18.77
N PRO A 201 11.38 -1.95 18.44
CA PRO A 201 11.77 -0.68 17.86
C PRO A 201 12.75 0.06 18.79
N GLY A 202 13.83 0.60 18.22
CA GLY A 202 14.68 1.55 18.95
C GLY A 202 13.87 2.73 19.48
N ALA A 203 14.31 3.32 20.60
CA ALA A 203 13.67 4.49 21.18
C ALA A 203 13.53 5.62 20.14
N ARG A 204 12.33 6.18 20.06
CA ARG A 204 11.96 7.16 19.04
C ARG A 204 10.84 8.08 19.53
N SER A 205 10.80 9.29 18.99
CA SER A 205 9.67 10.21 19.13
C SER A 205 9.17 10.61 17.74
N VAL A 206 8.03 11.33 17.67
CA VAL A 206 7.44 11.85 16.42
C VAL A 206 7.28 10.80 15.30
N ALA A 207 7.11 9.54 15.72
CA ALA A 207 6.70 8.41 14.92
C ALA A 207 5.17 8.33 14.90
N ALA A 208 4.61 7.65 13.91
CA ALA A 208 3.21 7.25 13.99
C ALA A 208 3.09 5.93 14.79
N LEU A 209 1.99 5.76 15.52
CA LEU A 209 1.58 4.52 16.17
C LEU A 209 0.09 4.31 15.88
N LEU A 210 -0.24 3.23 15.18
CA LEU A 210 -1.58 3.00 14.63
C LEU A 210 -2.12 1.64 15.06
N PRO A 211 -3.40 1.55 15.48
CA PRO A 211 -4.07 0.26 15.66
C PRO A 211 -4.46 -0.30 14.29
N VAL A 212 -4.03 -1.52 13.98
CA VAL A 212 -4.35 -2.22 12.72
C VAL A 212 -4.90 -3.61 13.02
N SER A 213 -5.72 -4.13 12.10
CA SER A 213 -6.08 -5.55 12.08
C SER A 213 -5.40 -6.23 10.91
N VAL A 214 -4.61 -7.26 11.19
CA VAL A 214 -3.93 -8.08 10.18
C VAL A 214 -4.45 -9.50 10.31
N ASP A 215 -5.08 -10.03 9.26
CA ASP A 215 -5.71 -11.35 9.26
C ASP A 215 -6.69 -11.60 10.42
N GLY A 216 -7.37 -10.53 10.87
CA GLY A 216 -8.33 -10.57 11.99
C GLY A 216 -7.70 -10.45 13.38
N ALA A 217 -6.37 -10.45 13.49
CA ALA A 217 -5.65 -10.21 14.73
C ALA A 217 -5.40 -8.71 14.95
N ALA A 218 -5.61 -8.22 16.17
CA ALA A 218 -5.32 -6.84 16.52
C ALA A 218 -3.82 -6.64 16.69
N SER A 219 -3.28 -5.54 16.18
CA SER A 219 -1.86 -5.20 16.29
C SER A 219 -1.64 -3.70 16.36
N LEU A 220 -0.49 -3.28 16.88
CA LEU A 220 -0.04 -1.90 16.83
C LEU A 220 1.09 -1.78 15.81
N LEU A 221 0.98 -0.86 14.87
CA LEU A 221 1.99 -0.57 13.87
C LEU A 221 2.67 0.76 14.20
N THR A 222 4.00 0.76 14.37
CA THR A 222 4.78 2.00 14.47
C THR A 222 5.63 2.24 13.23
N LEU A 223 5.64 3.48 12.77
CA LEU A 223 6.25 3.91 11.52
C LEU A 223 7.29 5.00 11.76
N PHE A 224 8.52 4.78 11.30
CA PHE A 224 9.58 5.79 11.21
C PHE A 224 9.88 6.47 12.57
N GLY A 225 10.14 7.77 12.61
CA GLY A 225 10.35 8.57 13.82
C GLY A 225 11.75 9.16 13.96
N GLU A 226 11.93 10.02 14.96
CA GLU A 226 13.21 10.63 15.31
C GLU A 226 13.88 9.85 16.45
N SER A 227 15.11 9.36 16.23
CA SER A 227 15.90 8.68 17.27
C SER A 227 16.75 9.63 18.09
N ASP A 228 17.30 10.67 17.44
CA ASP A 228 18.18 11.65 18.07
C ASP A 228 17.68 13.07 17.76
N PRO A 229 17.27 13.85 18.77
CA PRO A 229 16.77 15.19 18.55
C PRO A 229 17.87 16.13 18.04
N SER A 230 17.48 17.06 17.17
CA SER A 230 18.36 18.15 16.71
C SER A 230 18.87 19.02 17.86
N SER A 231 20.14 19.43 17.81
CA SER A 231 20.70 20.44 18.71
C SER A 231 20.07 21.83 18.55
N LEU A 232 19.38 22.07 17.43
CA LEU A 232 18.61 23.29 17.15
C LEU A 232 17.14 23.16 17.62
N GLY A 233 16.79 22.11 18.36
CA GLY A 233 15.40 21.77 18.66
C GLY A 233 14.58 21.61 17.37
N HIS A 234 13.32 22.05 17.38
CA HIS A 234 12.43 21.91 16.22
C HIS A 234 12.83 22.78 15.00
N GLN A 235 13.93 23.55 15.07
CA GLN A 235 14.50 24.24 13.90
C GLN A 235 15.37 23.32 13.03
N GLY A 236 15.76 22.14 13.53
CA GLY A 236 16.46 21.12 12.74
C GLY A 236 15.74 19.77 12.81
N ALA A 237 16.04 18.88 11.87
CA ALA A 237 15.30 17.63 11.70
C ALA A 237 15.72 16.50 12.66
N GLY A 238 16.90 16.57 13.29
CA GLY A 238 17.44 15.45 14.08
C GLY A 238 17.81 14.25 13.20
N LYS A 239 17.85 13.05 13.78
CA LYS A 239 18.11 11.80 13.06
C LYS A 239 16.83 11.00 12.89
N MET A 240 16.43 10.80 11.64
CA MET A 240 15.20 10.09 11.30
C MET A 240 15.45 8.61 11.01
N LEU A 241 14.52 7.77 11.47
CA LEU A 241 14.47 6.34 11.23
C LEU A 241 13.56 6.03 10.04
N SER A 242 13.87 4.96 9.30
CA SER A 242 13.12 4.46 8.15
C SER A 242 12.36 3.15 8.41
N ASP A 243 12.52 2.59 9.60
CA ASP A 243 12.01 1.26 9.94
C ASP A 243 10.54 1.29 10.37
N VAL A 244 9.91 0.12 10.22
CA VAL A 244 8.52 -0.12 10.58
C VAL A 244 8.47 -1.35 11.48
N TRP A 245 7.72 -1.28 12.56
CA TRP A 245 7.57 -2.36 13.52
C TRP A 245 6.11 -2.61 13.82
N MET A 246 5.76 -3.87 14.03
CA MET A 246 4.41 -4.27 14.44
C MET A 246 4.46 -5.05 15.74
N TYR A 247 3.63 -4.66 16.69
CA TYR A 247 3.38 -5.35 17.95
C TYR A 247 2.09 -6.15 17.84
N SER A 248 2.18 -7.46 17.95
CA SER A 248 1.00 -8.35 17.97
C SER A 248 0.43 -8.41 19.39
N LEU A 249 -0.86 -8.10 19.52
CA LEU A 249 -1.57 -8.14 20.81
C LEU A 249 -1.83 -9.58 21.28
N ASP A 250 -1.83 -10.55 20.36
CA ASP A 250 -2.13 -11.96 20.65
C ASP A 250 -0.96 -12.68 21.33
N ASP A 251 0.27 -12.44 20.84
CA ASP A 251 1.48 -13.10 21.34
C ASP A 251 2.45 -12.16 22.08
N GLY A 252 2.13 -10.86 22.11
CA GLY A 252 2.84 -9.84 22.86
C GLY A 252 4.23 -9.53 22.34
N LYS A 253 4.48 -9.68 21.02
CA LYS A 253 5.80 -9.54 20.41
C LYS A 253 5.87 -8.46 19.35
N TRP A 254 7.02 -7.80 19.30
CA TRP A 254 7.42 -6.95 18.21
C TRP A 254 8.02 -7.76 17.06
N ALA A 255 7.70 -7.36 15.83
CA ALA A 255 8.33 -7.85 14.63
C ALA A 255 8.59 -6.68 13.68
N GLN A 256 9.81 -6.61 13.14
CA GLN A 256 10.12 -5.65 12.10
C GLN A 256 9.38 -6.03 10.81
N ILE A 257 8.78 -5.03 10.17
CA ILE A 257 8.15 -5.15 8.87
C ILE A 257 9.19 -4.80 7.81
N VAL A 258 9.38 -5.71 6.87
CA VAL A 258 10.25 -5.48 5.72
C VAL A 258 9.37 -5.09 4.54
N ALA A 259 9.65 -3.92 3.96
CA ALA A 259 8.96 -3.48 2.77
C ALA A 259 9.38 -4.33 1.55
N GLU A 260 8.42 -4.76 0.73
CA GLU A 260 8.63 -5.51 -0.50
C GLU A 260 8.21 -4.71 -1.72
N GLY A 261 9.13 -4.55 -2.68
CA GLY A 261 8.88 -3.85 -3.94
C GLY A 261 8.65 -2.34 -3.80
N GLY A 262 8.74 -1.64 -4.93
CA GLY A 262 8.40 -0.22 -5.04
C GLY A 262 9.38 0.78 -4.39
N GLU A 263 8.97 2.05 -4.36
CA GLU A 263 9.71 3.15 -3.75
C GLU A 263 9.45 3.16 -2.23
N VAL A 264 10.50 2.95 -1.43
CA VAL A 264 10.42 3.00 0.04
C VAL A 264 10.63 4.45 0.50
N PRO A 265 9.79 5.00 1.39
CA PRO A 265 10.01 6.34 1.91
C PRO A 265 11.32 6.44 2.69
N ASP A 266 12.08 7.50 2.44
CA ASP A 266 13.23 7.86 3.30
C ASP A 266 12.81 8.04 4.75
N GLY A 267 13.77 7.87 5.66
CA GLY A 267 13.57 8.09 7.09
C GLY A 267 12.98 9.46 7.37
N ARG A 268 11.87 9.49 8.12
CA ARG A 268 11.09 10.72 8.38
C ARG A 268 10.41 10.68 9.74
N GLY A 269 9.95 11.83 10.20
CA GLY A 269 9.18 12.00 11.42
C GLY A 269 8.31 13.23 11.28
N TRP A 270 7.59 13.60 12.34
CA TRP A 270 6.73 14.80 12.35
C TRP A 270 5.64 14.77 11.25
N PHE A 271 5.28 13.60 10.76
CA PHE A 271 4.14 13.40 9.88
C PHE A 271 3.01 12.77 10.69
N ASP A 272 1.79 12.91 10.19
CA ASP A 272 0.64 12.19 10.73
C ASP A 272 0.28 11.00 9.84
N ALA A 273 -0.43 10.04 10.41
CA ALA A 273 -0.92 8.87 9.70
C ALA A 273 -2.22 8.39 10.30
N ASP A 274 -3.02 7.71 9.49
CA ASP A 274 -4.27 7.11 9.94
C ASP A 274 -4.55 5.82 9.15
N VAL A 275 -5.48 5.01 9.66
CA VAL A 275 -5.81 3.70 9.13
C VAL A 275 -7.10 3.79 8.33
N SER A 276 -7.01 3.43 7.04
CA SER A 276 -8.22 3.21 6.24
C SER A 276 -8.77 1.82 6.56
N ALA A 277 -9.89 1.81 7.29
CA ALA A 277 -10.67 0.60 7.49
C ALA A 277 -11.32 0.20 6.17
N ARG A 278 -10.64 -0.64 5.38
CA ARG A 278 -11.37 -1.56 4.51
C ARG A 278 -12.02 -2.60 5.42
N VAL A 279 -13.17 -2.25 5.99
CA VAL A 279 -14.09 -3.24 6.54
C VAL A 279 -14.41 -4.19 5.39
N SER A 280 -14.38 -5.46 5.71
CA SER A 280 -14.71 -6.61 4.86
C SER A 280 -16.14 -6.56 4.28
N GLU A 281 -16.41 -5.63 3.36
CA GLU A 281 -17.64 -5.55 2.55
C GLU A 281 -17.36 -5.80 1.06
N PHE A 282 -16.64 -6.89 0.77
CA PHE A 282 -16.74 -7.60 -0.52
C PHE A 282 -17.26 -9.05 -0.34
N CYS A 283 -17.95 -9.30 0.79
CA CYS A 283 -18.73 -10.52 1.05
C CYS A 283 -20.15 -10.14 1.50
N GLY A 284 -21.13 -10.29 0.60
CA GLY A 284 -22.50 -10.68 0.97
C GLY A 284 -23.51 -9.61 1.42
N ALA A 285 -24.28 -9.13 0.43
CA ALA A 285 -25.70 -8.79 0.49
C ALA A 285 -26.17 -7.42 1.01
N ALA A 286 -26.71 -6.62 0.08
CA ALA A 286 -28.00 -5.96 0.28
C ALA A 286 -28.97 -6.41 -0.82
N LEU A 287 -29.98 -7.20 -0.43
CA LEU A 287 -31.09 -7.60 -1.29
C LEU A 287 -32.09 -6.45 -1.45
N SER A 288 -32.22 -5.96 -2.70
CA SER A 288 -33.45 -5.48 -3.35
C SER A 288 -34.05 -4.14 -2.87
N LYS A 289 -34.60 -3.27 -3.72
CA LYS A 289 -35.24 -3.47 -5.04
C LYS A 289 -34.96 -2.26 -5.94
N HIS A 290 -34.36 -2.48 -7.10
CA HIS A 290 -34.93 -2.19 -8.42
C HIS A 290 -33.89 -2.54 -9.49
N SER A 291 -34.39 -3.11 -10.58
CA SER A 291 -33.67 -3.91 -11.57
C SER A 291 -32.78 -3.11 -12.51
N HIS A 292 -31.47 -3.35 -12.45
CA HIS A 292 -30.58 -3.35 -13.63
C HIS A 292 -29.51 -4.43 -13.41
N ALA A 293 -29.30 -5.29 -14.40
CA ALA A 293 -28.38 -6.41 -14.32
C ALA A 293 -26.93 -5.90 -14.27
N GLU A 294 -26.28 -5.99 -13.11
CA GLU A 294 -24.83 -5.80 -12.96
C GLU A 294 -24.09 -7.03 -13.48
N MET A 295 -23.17 -6.82 -14.43
CA MET A 295 -22.22 -7.83 -14.88
C MET A 295 -21.07 -7.90 -13.87
N ALA A 296 -20.87 -9.07 -13.26
CA ALA A 296 -19.74 -9.33 -12.38
C ALA A 296 -18.40 -9.09 -13.09
N GLU A 297 -17.50 -8.36 -12.44
CA GLU A 297 -16.14 -8.08 -12.93
C GLU A 297 -15.32 -9.38 -13.00
N ILE A 298 -14.76 -9.69 -14.18
CA ILE A 298 -14.11 -10.97 -14.42
C ILE A 298 -12.61 -10.84 -14.15
N ARG A 299 -12.10 -11.51 -13.12
CA ARG A 299 -10.65 -11.55 -12.84
C ARG A 299 -10.00 -12.83 -13.36
N ARG A 300 -8.81 -12.73 -13.96
CA ARG A 300 -8.02 -13.87 -14.44
C ARG A 300 -6.54 -13.70 -14.11
N LYS A 301 -5.90 -14.80 -13.72
CA LYS A 301 -4.46 -14.86 -13.42
C LYS A 301 -3.71 -15.48 -14.60
N LEU A 302 -2.69 -14.78 -15.08
CA LEU A 302 -1.78 -15.21 -16.14
C LEU A 302 -0.38 -15.34 -15.54
N VAL A 303 0.28 -16.48 -15.75
CA VAL A 303 1.69 -16.67 -15.36
C VAL A 303 2.54 -16.78 -16.62
N ILE A 304 3.67 -16.08 -16.65
CA ILE A 304 4.64 -16.15 -17.75
C ILE A 304 5.90 -16.89 -17.29
N VAL A 305 6.41 -17.82 -18.09
CA VAL A 305 7.62 -18.62 -17.82
C VAL A 305 8.49 -18.71 -19.06
N GLY A 306 9.74 -19.14 -18.91
CA GLY A 306 10.74 -19.18 -20.00
C GLY A 306 12.11 -18.73 -19.52
N ASP A 307 13.12 -18.88 -20.36
CA ASP A 307 14.53 -18.62 -20.00
C ASP A 307 14.83 -17.21 -19.50
N GLY A 308 15.93 -17.09 -18.75
CA GLY A 308 16.51 -15.79 -18.42
C GLY A 308 16.74 -14.94 -19.67
N ALA A 309 16.52 -13.63 -19.57
CA ALA A 309 16.71 -12.68 -20.67
C ALA A 309 15.90 -12.95 -21.97
N CYS A 310 14.92 -13.86 -21.97
CA CYS A 310 14.11 -14.12 -23.16
C CYS A 310 13.07 -13.03 -23.47
N GLY A 311 12.82 -12.09 -22.56
CA GLY A 311 11.96 -10.92 -22.79
C GLY A 311 10.62 -10.91 -22.05
N LYS A 312 10.39 -11.84 -21.10
CA LYS A 312 9.15 -11.92 -20.28
C LYS A 312 8.80 -10.61 -19.60
N THR A 313 9.73 -10.07 -18.83
CA THR A 313 9.55 -8.84 -18.05
C THR A 313 9.30 -7.63 -18.94
N CYS A 314 10.08 -7.48 -20.03
CA CYS A 314 9.85 -6.41 -21.00
C CYS A 314 8.46 -6.52 -21.64
N LEU A 315 8.01 -7.73 -21.96
CA LEU A 315 6.66 -7.96 -22.52
C LEU A 315 5.56 -7.53 -21.53
N LEU A 316 5.66 -7.93 -20.25
CA LEU A 316 4.68 -7.52 -19.23
C LEU A 316 4.70 -6.01 -18.94
N ILE A 317 5.89 -5.40 -18.87
CA ILE A 317 6.06 -3.96 -18.62
C ILE A 317 5.46 -3.14 -19.76
N VAL A 318 5.78 -3.47 -21.01
CA VAL A 318 5.27 -2.71 -22.17
C VAL A 318 3.76 -2.86 -22.27
N PHE A 319 3.22 -4.04 -21.99
CA PHE A 319 1.79 -4.23 -21.96
C PHE A 319 1.08 -3.41 -20.87
N SER A 320 1.64 -3.38 -19.65
CA SER A 320 1.02 -2.71 -18.50
C SER A 320 1.27 -1.19 -18.45
N LYS A 321 2.44 -0.72 -18.90
CA LYS A 321 2.89 0.68 -18.77
C LYS A 321 3.04 1.41 -20.11
N GLY A 322 2.99 0.71 -21.23
CA GLY A 322 3.14 1.29 -22.57
C GLY A 322 4.56 1.74 -22.94
N THR A 323 5.55 1.52 -22.06
CA THR A 323 6.94 2.00 -22.25
C THR A 323 7.94 0.86 -22.09
N PHE A 324 8.95 0.81 -22.97
CA PHE A 324 10.01 -0.19 -22.90
C PHE A 324 11.06 0.20 -21.87
N PRO A 325 11.48 -0.69 -20.96
CA PRO A 325 12.47 -0.37 -19.93
C PRO A 325 13.89 -0.25 -20.54
N GLU A 326 14.59 0.85 -20.25
CA GLU A 326 15.97 1.08 -20.71
C GLU A 326 17.04 0.38 -19.84
N VAL A 327 16.70 0.09 -18.58
CA VAL A 327 17.61 -0.54 -17.62
C VAL A 327 17.18 -1.99 -17.40
N TYR A 328 18.10 -2.93 -17.65
CA TYR A 328 17.87 -4.35 -17.38
C TYR A 328 18.15 -4.67 -15.92
N VAL A 329 17.10 -5.08 -15.20
CA VAL A 329 17.18 -5.64 -13.85
C VAL A 329 16.68 -7.09 -13.91
N PRO A 330 17.48 -8.10 -13.51
CA PRO A 330 17.04 -9.49 -13.52
C PRO A 330 15.85 -9.74 -12.58
N THR A 331 14.79 -10.35 -13.12
CA THR A 331 13.55 -10.62 -12.39
C THR A 331 13.68 -11.84 -11.50
N VAL A 332 13.28 -11.67 -10.24
CA VAL A 332 13.06 -12.79 -9.30
C VAL A 332 11.60 -13.21 -9.35
N PHE A 333 10.71 -12.27 -9.05
CA PHE A 333 9.26 -12.46 -9.09
C PHE A 333 8.56 -11.09 -8.95
N GLU A 334 7.66 -10.75 -9.88
CA GLU A 334 6.91 -9.49 -9.86
C GLU A 334 5.47 -9.70 -10.33
N ASN A 335 4.52 -8.96 -9.75
CA ASN A 335 3.12 -9.04 -10.14
C ASN A 335 2.66 -7.70 -10.72
N TYR A 336 2.02 -7.76 -11.88
CA TYR A 336 1.39 -6.62 -12.54
C TYR A 336 -0.12 -6.86 -12.64
N VAL A 337 -0.90 -5.80 -12.75
CA VAL A 337 -2.33 -5.88 -13.05
C VAL A 337 -2.60 -5.03 -14.29
N ALA A 338 -3.40 -5.53 -15.21
CA ALA A 338 -3.80 -4.82 -16.40
C ALA A 338 -5.25 -5.16 -16.77
N ASP A 339 -6.02 -4.15 -17.14
CA ASP A 339 -7.37 -4.32 -17.65
C ASP A 339 -7.35 -4.62 -19.14
N VAL A 340 -8.05 -5.69 -19.52
CA VAL A 340 -8.17 -6.11 -20.93
C VAL A 340 -9.63 -6.26 -21.28
N GLU A 341 -10.05 -5.56 -22.33
CA GLU A 341 -11.36 -5.75 -22.91
C GLU A 341 -11.27 -6.78 -24.04
N VAL A 342 -11.93 -7.93 -23.87
CA VAL A 342 -11.95 -9.00 -24.87
C VAL A 342 -13.37 -9.51 -25.05
N ASP A 343 -13.83 -9.55 -26.31
CA ASP A 343 -15.15 -10.06 -26.70
C ASP A 343 -16.30 -9.38 -25.92
N GLY A 344 -16.17 -8.06 -25.67
CA GLY A 344 -17.15 -7.24 -24.93
C GLY A 344 -17.16 -7.47 -23.42
N LYS A 345 -16.14 -8.14 -22.88
CA LYS A 345 -15.97 -8.37 -21.44
C LYS A 345 -14.74 -7.64 -20.93
N HIS A 346 -14.92 -6.86 -19.87
CA HIS A 346 -13.81 -6.30 -19.10
C HIS A 346 -13.24 -7.39 -18.19
N VAL A 347 -11.94 -7.65 -18.35
CA VAL A 347 -11.21 -8.65 -17.58
C VAL A 347 -10.00 -8.01 -16.91
N GLU A 348 -9.95 -8.08 -15.60
CA GLU A 348 -8.73 -7.75 -14.86
C GLU A 348 -7.76 -8.93 -14.97
N LEU A 349 -6.63 -8.74 -15.65
CA LEU A 349 -5.54 -9.71 -15.72
C LEU A 349 -4.52 -9.43 -14.60
N ALA A 350 -4.37 -10.37 -13.68
CA ALA A 350 -3.21 -10.44 -12.78
C ALA A 350 -2.07 -11.17 -13.49
N LEU A 351 -1.00 -10.45 -13.84
CA LEU A 351 0.16 -10.93 -14.58
C LEU A 351 1.28 -11.28 -13.60
N TRP A 352 1.70 -12.54 -13.58
CA TRP A 352 2.72 -13.06 -12.68
C TRP A 352 4.02 -13.29 -13.46
N ASP A 353 4.99 -12.39 -13.28
CA ASP A 353 6.32 -12.47 -13.86
C ASP A 353 7.21 -13.42 -13.07
N THR A 354 7.93 -14.31 -13.78
CA THR A 354 8.77 -15.32 -13.13
C THR A 354 10.21 -15.25 -13.59
N ALA A 355 11.14 -15.53 -12.67
CA ALA A 355 12.55 -15.72 -12.99
C ALA A 355 12.75 -16.89 -13.97
N GLY A 356 13.55 -16.65 -15.00
CA GLY A 356 13.96 -17.68 -15.96
C GLY A 356 15.28 -18.39 -15.63
N GLN A 357 15.91 -18.03 -14.51
CA GLN A 357 17.18 -18.63 -14.05
C GLN A 357 16.91 -19.88 -13.20
N GLU A 358 17.81 -20.86 -13.24
CA GLU A 358 17.64 -22.14 -12.55
C GLU A 358 17.70 -22.01 -11.02
N ASP A 359 18.41 -20.99 -10.52
CA ASP A 359 18.51 -20.67 -9.08
C ASP A 359 17.13 -20.47 -8.43
N TYR A 360 16.10 -20.18 -9.22
CA TYR A 360 14.73 -19.93 -8.77
C TYR A 360 13.76 -21.09 -9.08
N ASP A 361 14.23 -22.25 -9.54
CA ASP A 361 13.38 -23.39 -9.90
C ASP A 361 12.52 -23.89 -8.73
N ARG A 362 12.94 -23.66 -7.47
CA ARG A 362 12.15 -24.00 -6.27
C ARG A 362 11.13 -22.93 -5.87
N LEU A 363 11.34 -21.68 -6.28
CA LEU A 363 10.48 -20.55 -5.93
C LEU A 363 9.41 -20.30 -7.00
N ARG A 364 9.74 -20.52 -8.28
CA ARG A 364 8.82 -20.37 -9.41
C ARG A 364 7.50 -21.13 -9.23
N PRO A 365 7.46 -22.37 -8.69
CA PRO A 365 6.23 -23.10 -8.47
C PRO A 365 5.20 -22.40 -7.57
N LEU A 366 5.64 -21.51 -6.69
CA LEU A 366 4.75 -20.70 -5.83
C LEU A 366 3.88 -19.73 -6.65
N SER A 367 4.23 -19.50 -7.91
CA SER A 367 3.51 -18.62 -8.83
C SER A 367 2.30 -19.30 -9.49
N TYR A 368 2.27 -20.62 -9.56
CA TYR A 368 1.27 -21.38 -10.31
C TYR A 368 -0.13 -21.53 -9.69
N PRO A 369 -0.31 -21.57 -8.35
CA PRO A 369 -1.64 -21.72 -7.75
C PRO A 369 -2.66 -20.69 -8.29
N ASP A 370 -3.86 -21.19 -8.58
CA ASP A 370 -5.01 -20.40 -9.06
C ASP A 370 -4.79 -19.66 -10.40
N SER A 371 -3.82 -20.12 -11.20
CA SER A 371 -3.61 -19.61 -12.57
C SER A 371 -4.76 -20.01 -13.50
N HIS A 372 -5.02 -19.16 -14.49
CA HIS A 372 -6.08 -19.37 -15.48
C HIS A 372 -5.54 -19.58 -16.91
N VAL A 373 -4.32 -19.10 -17.18
CA VAL A 373 -3.59 -19.26 -18.45
C VAL A 373 -2.09 -19.15 -18.20
N ILE A 374 -1.29 -19.87 -18.99
CA ILE A 374 0.18 -19.84 -18.92
C ILE A 374 0.75 -19.36 -20.26
N LEU A 375 1.70 -18.43 -20.20
CA LEU A 375 2.56 -18.07 -21.31
C LEU A 375 3.92 -18.76 -21.15
N ILE A 376 4.36 -19.46 -22.18
CA ILE A 376 5.75 -19.96 -22.26
C ILE A 376 6.47 -19.13 -23.31
N CYS A 377 7.54 -18.45 -22.89
CA CYS A 377 8.27 -17.48 -23.71
C CYS A 377 9.66 -17.98 -24.07
N PHE A 378 10.03 -17.77 -25.32
CA PHE A 378 11.39 -17.91 -25.83
C PHE A 378 11.80 -16.63 -26.57
N ALA A 379 13.08 -16.47 -26.86
CA ALA A 379 13.60 -15.31 -27.59
C ALA A 379 13.95 -15.71 -29.03
N VAL A 380 13.52 -14.91 -30.02
CA VAL A 380 13.81 -15.16 -31.43
C VAL A 380 15.31 -15.13 -31.74
N ASP A 381 16.07 -14.33 -30.98
CA ASP A 381 17.53 -14.22 -31.03
C ASP A 381 18.26 -15.33 -30.26
N SER A 382 17.56 -16.28 -29.63
CA SER A 382 18.15 -17.36 -28.84
C SER A 382 17.49 -18.71 -29.14
N PRO A 383 18.00 -19.47 -30.13
CA PRO A 383 17.48 -20.79 -30.47
C PRO A 383 17.44 -21.77 -29.31
N ASP A 384 18.47 -21.74 -28.45
CA ASP A 384 18.54 -22.54 -27.22
C ASP A 384 17.31 -22.33 -26.32
N SER A 385 16.78 -21.09 -26.26
CA SER A 385 15.60 -20.80 -25.44
C SER A 385 14.33 -21.46 -25.97
N LEU A 386 14.24 -21.77 -27.27
CA LEU A 386 13.14 -22.56 -27.85
C LEU A 386 13.33 -24.06 -27.57
N ASP A 387 14.57 -24.55 -27.58
CA ASP A 387 14.87 -25.94 -27.23
C ASP A 387 14.54 -26.20 -25.74
N ASN A 388 14.92 -25.27 -24.86
CA ASN A 388 14.58 -25.31 -23.44
C ASN A 388 13.07 -25.30 -23.18
N VAL A 389 12.24 -24.75 -24.08
CA VAL A 389 10.77 -24.89 -23.97
C VAL A 389 10.34 -26.34 -24.03
N GLN A 390 10.97 -27.13 -24.91
CA GLN A 390 10.64 -28.54 -25.13
C GLN A 390 11.24 -29.44 -24.05
N GLU A 391 12.42 -29.10 -23.55
CA GLU A 391 13.18 -29.93 -22.62
C GLU A 391 12.81 -29.66 -21.15
N LYS A 392 12.55 -28.40 -20.81
CA LYS A 392 12.35 -27.94 -19.43
C LYS A 392 10.96 -27.35 -19.20
N TRP A 393 10.63 -26.24 -19.86
CA TRP A 393 9.50 -25.40 -19.45
C TRP A 393 8.15 -26.09 -19.58
N ILE A 394 7.94 -26.85 -20.65
CA ILE A 394 6.69 -27.58 -20.82
C ILE A 394 6.49 -28.63 -19.72
N SER A 395 7.55 -29.35 -19.34
CA SER A 395 7.49 -30.37 -18.29
C SER A 395 7.13 -29.76 -16.94
N GLU A 396 7.70 -28.61 -16.60
CA GLU A 396 7.37 -27.87 -15.37
C GLU A 396 5.92 -27.37 -15.38
N VAL A 397 5.49 -26.74 -16.48
CA VAL A 397 4.10 -26.25 -16.61
C VAL A 397 3.10 -27.39 -16.55
N LEU A 398 3.36 -28.52 -17.20
CA LEU A 398 2.48 -29.69 -17.11
C LEU A 398 2.54 -30.37 -15.74
N HIS A 399 3.59 -30.16 -14.95
CA HIS A 399 3.62 -30.67 -13.58
C HIS A 399 2.68 -29.88 -12.65
N PHE A 400 2.74 -28.54 -12.69
CA PHE A 400 2.02 -27.68 -11.75
C PHE A 400 0.68 -27.12 -12.26
N CYS A 401 0.52 -26.97 -13.58
CA CYS A 401 -0.60 -26.24 -14.22
C CYS A 401 -1.45 -27.15 -15.13
N GLN A 402 -1.64 -28.41 -14.75
CA GLN A 402 -2.36 -29.40 -15.57
C GLN A 402 -3.75 -28.92 -16.00
N GLY A 403 -3.99 -28.92 -17.31
CA GLY A 403 -5.27 -28.58 -17.91
C GLY A 403 -5.53 -27.08 -18.06
N LEU A 404 -4.56 -26.21 -17.73
CA LEU A 404 -4.63 -24.80 -18.08
C LEU A 404 -4.27 -24.57 -19.55
N PRO A 405 -4.87 -23.57 -20.22
CA PRO A 405 -4.45 -23.17 -21.55
C PRO A 405 -3.01 -22.64 -21.54
N ILE A 406 -2.23 -23.06 -22.54
CA ILE A 406 -0.83 -22.65 -22.75
C ILE A 406 -0.75 -21.89 -24.07
N ILE A 407 -0.06 -20.75 -24.07
CA ILE A 407 0.30 -20.02 -25.30
C ILE A 407 1.82 -19.93 -25.38
N LEU A 408 2.35 -20.29 -26.54
CA LEU A 408 3.78 -20.14 -26.85
C LEU A 408 4.01 -18.72 -27.40
N VAL A 409 5.01 -18.02 -26.89
CA VAL A 409 5.31 -16.64 -27.27
C VAL A 409 6.77 -16.48 -27.68
N GLY A 410 7.00 -16.03 -28.92
CA GLY A 410 8.31 -15.63 -29.42
C GLY A 410 8.57 -14.14 -29.16
N CYS A 411 9.45 -13.83 -28.23
CA CYS A 411 9.84 -12.48 -27.87
C CYS A 411 10.98 -11.96 -28.75
N LYS A 412 11.18 -10.63 -28.76
CA LYS A 412 12.23 -9.93 -29.52
C LYS A 412 12.16 -10.19 -31.03
N LYS A 413 10.95 -10.22 -31.58
CA LYS A 413 10.69 -10.40 -33.02
C LYS A 413 11.51 -9.45 -33.90
N ASP A 414 11.79 -8.24 -33.40
CA ASP A 414 12.59 -7.21 -34.07
C ASP A 414 14.01 -7.66 -34.42
N LEU A 415 14.55 -8.65 -33.72
CA LEU A 415 15.93 -9.13 -33.93
C LEU A 415 16.06 -10.21 -35.00
N ARG A 416 14.96 -10.72 -35.58
CA ARG A 416 15.00 -11.80 -36.58
C ARG A 416 15.84 -11.45 -37.81
N TYR A 417 15.74 -10.19 -38.24
CA TYR A 417 16.41 -9.68 -39.43
C TYR A 417 17.51 -8.66 -39.08
N ASP A 418 17.85 -8.54 -37.79
CA ASP A 418 18.94 -7.68 -37.35
C ASP A 418 20.28 -8.31 -37.74
N GLN A 419 21.07 -7.58 -38.53
CA GLN A 419 22.31 -8.07 -39.11
C GLN A 419 23.32 -8.49 -38.04
N LYS A 420 23.41 -7.72 -36.94
CA LYS A 420 24.33 -8.01 -35.84
C LYS A 420 23.94 -9.31 -35.12
N THR A 421 22.66 -9.48 -34.83
CA THR A 421 22.11 -10.72 -34.23
C THR A 421 22.39 -11.94 -35.11
N ILE A 422 22.16 -11.83 -36.42
CA ILE A 422 22.45 -12.90 -37.38
C ILE A 422 23.94 -13.27 -37.37
N GLU A 423 24.82 -12.28 -37.42
CA GLU A 423 26.28 -12.49 -37.38
C GLU A 423 26.76 -13.12 -36.07
N GLU A 424 26.18 -12.71 -34.93
CA GLU A 424 26.51 -13.28 -33.62
C GLU A 424 26.09 -14.76 -33.52
N LEU A 425 24.88 -15.13 -33.96
CA LEU A 425 24.42 -16.51 -33.97
C LEU A 425 25.19 -17.38 -34.95
N HIS A 426 25.63 -16.83 -36.09
CA HIS A 426 26.45 -17.57 -37.05
C HIS A 426 27.80 -18.02 -36.46
N LYS A 427 28.35 -17.30 -35.46
CA LYS A 427 29.58 -17.71 -34.77
C LYS A 427 29.41 -19.04 -34.04
N THR A 428 28.21 -19.36 -33.58
CA THR A 428 27.84 -20.64 -32.95
C THR A 428 27.10 -21.57 -33.90
N SER A 429 27.15 -21.31 -35.22
CA SER A 429 26.43 -22.08 -36.26
C SER A 429 24.90 -22.10 -36.08
N GLN A 430 24.35 -21.10 -35.41
CA GLN A 430 22.93 -20.92 -35.19
C GLN A 430 22.35 -19.83 -36.10
N LYS A 431 21.01 -19.74 -36.14
CA LYS A 431 20.25 -18.71 -36.86
C LYS A 431 19.06 -18.29 -36.00
N PRO A 432 18.53 -17.05 -36.16
CA PRO A 432 17.31 -16.65 -35.47
C PRO A 432 16.17 -17.63 -35.73
N VAL A 433 15.33 -17.86 -34.72
CA VAL A 433 14.21 -18.79 -34.79
C VAL A 433 13.20 -18.33 -35.85
N THR A 434 12.83 -19.25 -36.75
CA THR A 434 11.80 -18.99 -37.76
C THR A 434 10.39 -19.27 -37.20
N PRO A 435 9.35 -18.59 -37.73
CA PRO A 435 7.97 -18.86 -37.32
C PRO A 435 7.56 -20.33 -37.51
N GLU A 436 8.07 -21.01 -38.54
CA GLU A 436 7.78 -22.42 -38.80
C GLU A 436 8.35 -23.34 -37.71
N GLN A 437 9.59 -23.08 -37.26
CA GLN A 437 10.20 -23.85 -36.18
C GLN A 437 9.41 -23.72 -34.88
N ALA A 438 9.01 -22.50 -34.53
CA ALA A 438 8.24 -22.25 -33.32
C ALA A 438 6.80 -22.81 -33.41
N GLU A 439 6.18 -22.80 -34.59
CA GLU A 439 4.88 -23.43 -34.81
C GLU A 439 4.93 -24.95 -34.67
N ASP A 440 6.03 -25.59 -35.10
CA ASP A 440 6.23 -27.02 -34.89
C ASP A 440 6.42 -27.35 -33.40
N VAL A 441 7.14 -26.50 -32.66
CA VAL A 441 7.24 -26.61 -31.19
C VAL A 441 5.87 -26.42 -30.52
N ARG A 442 5.08 -25.43 -30.94
CA ARG A 442 3.70 -25.20 -30.44
C ARG A 442 2.85 -26.45 -30.56
N LYS A 443 2.89 -27.13 -31.72
CA LYS A 443 2.19 -28.40 -31.95
C LYS A 443 2.70 -29.49 -31.02
N LYS A 444 4.02 -29.64 -30.90
CA LYS A 444 4.66 -30.68 -30.08
C LYS A 444 4.34 -30.55 -28.59
N ILE A 445 4.31 -29.32 -28.05
CA ILE A 445 4.01 -29.07 -26.63
C ILE A 445 2.51 -28.97 -26.32
N GLY A 446 1.65 -29.01 -27.34
CA GLY A 446 0.20 -28.89 -27.18
C GLY A 446 -0.27 -27.50 -26.76
N ALA A 447 0.51 -26.45 -27.00
CA ALA A 447 0.07 -25.07 -26.76
C ALA A 447 -1.11 -24.73 -27.68
N GLN A 448 -2.06 -23.91 -27.23
CA GLN A 448 -3.25 -23.55 -27.99
C GLN A 448 -2.90 -22.64 -29.17
N LYS A 449 -1.98 -21.69 -28.95
CA LYS A 449 -1.59 -20.71 -29.96
C LYS A 449 -0.11 -20.39 -29.86
N TYR A 450 0.48 -20.03 -31.00
CA TYR A 450 1.78 -19.39 -31.09
C TYR A 450 1.60 -17.94 -31.52
N LEU A 451 2.29 -17.02 -30.85
CA LEU A 451 2.31 -15.59 -31.13
C LEU A 451 3.74 -15.05 -31.04
N GLU A 452 4.01 -13.96 -31.75
CA GLU A 452 5.29 -13.27 -31.69
C GLU A 452 5.09 -11.82 -31.31
N CYS A 453 6.03 -11.25 -30.57
CA CYS A 453 6.01 -9.84 -30.21
C CYS A 453 7.42 -9.26 -30.13
N SER A 454 7.49 -7.94 -30.28
CA SER A 454 8.63 -7.14 -29.84
C SER A 454 8.13 -6.12 -28.84
N ALA A 455 8.53 -6.29 -27.58
CA ALA A 455 8.30 -5.28 -26.55
C ALA A 455 8.98 -3.96 -26.92
N LYS A 456 10.14 -4.00 -27.60
CA LYS A 456 10.91 -2.80 -27.97
C LYS A 456 10.20 -1.93 -28.99
N THR A 457 9.55 -2.53 -29.98
CA THR A 457 8.79 -1.81 -31.02
C THR A 457 7.29 -1.74 -30.70
N ASN A 458 6.86 -2.32 -29.57
CA ASN A 458 5.47 -2.52 -29.18
C ASN A 458 4.62 -3.30 -30.22
N GLU A 459 5.27 -4.10 -31.06
CA GLU A 459 4.60 -4.92 -32.07
C GLU A 459 4.12 -6.24 -31.43
N GLY A 460 2.86 -6.62 -31.66
CA GLY A 460 2.29 -7.89 -31.20
C GLY A 460 2.06 -8.03 -29.69
N VAL A 461 2.44 -7.03 -28.89
CA VAL A 461 2.31 -7.07 -27.42
C VAL A 461 0.84 -7.24 -27.02
N ARG A 462 -0.04 -6.34 -27.46
CA ARG A 462 -1.47 -6.37 -27.11
C ARG A 462 -2.15 -7.68 -27.52
N GLU A 463 -1.82 -8.18 -28.71
CA GLU A 463 -2.39 -9.40 -29.29
C GLU A 463 -2.09 -10.64 -28.43
N VAL A 464 -0.89 -10.72 -27.84
CA VAL A 464 -0.52 -11.79 -26.88
C VAL A 464 -1.50 -11.85 -25.71
N PHE A 465 -1.76 -10.71 -25.06
CA PHE A 465 -2.61 -10.67 -23.88
C PHE A 465 -4.10 -10.77 -24.19
N GLU A 466 -4.56 -10.26 -25.33
CA GLU A 466 -5.95 -10.49 -25.78
C GLU A 466 -6.23 -11.98 -26.01
N HIS A 467 -5.30 -12.70 -26.66
CA HIS A 467 -5.42 -14.14 -26.84
C HIS A 467 -5.32 -14.92 -25.53
N ALA A 468 -4.42 -14.51 -24.63
CA ALA A 468 -4.30 -15.14 -23.31
C ALA A 468 -5.55 -14.92 -22.45
N THR A 469 -6.11 -13.71 -22.46
CA THR A 469 -7.36 -13.38 -21.77
C THR A 469 -8.50 -14.23 -22.29
N ARG A 470 -8.66 -14.31 -23.62
CA ARG A 470 -9.69 -15.15 -24.26
C ARG A 470 -9.57 -16.62 -23.83
N ALA A 471 -8.35 -17.15 -23.82
CA ALA A 471 -8.09 -18.52 -23.36
C ALA A 471 -8.46 -18.71 -21.88
N ALA A 472 -8.08 -17.75 -21.02
CA ALA A 472 -8.38 -17.77 -19.58
C ALA A 472 -9.89 -17.70 -19.27
N LEU A 473 -10.69 -17.07 -20.14
CA LEU A 473 -12.14 -17.00 -19.99
C LEU A 473 -12.84 -18.33 -20.28
N LEU A 474 -12.25 -19.20 -21.11
CA LEU A 474 -12.82 -20.49 -21.49
C LEU A 474 -12.52 -21.60 -20.46
N THR A 475 -11.59 -21.37 -19.55
CA THR A 475 -11.19 -22.33 -18.51
C THR A 475 -12.31 -22.50 -17.46
N ARG A 476 -13.05 -23.61 -17.51
CA ARG A 476 -14.05 -23.97 -16.48
C ARG A 476 -13.34 -24.48 -15.21
N LYS A 477 -13.71 -23.97 -14.02
CA LYS A 477 -13.20 -24.46 -12.73
C LYS A 477 -13.58 -25.94 -12.54
N LYS A 478 -12.60 -26.82 -12.31
CA LYS A 478 -12.86 -28.15 -11.73
C LYS A 478 -13.30 -27.96 -10.27
N GLU A 479 -14.50 -28.40 -9.92
CA GLU A 479 -14.95 -28.43 -8.53
C GLU A 479 -14.02 -29.32 -7.70
N LYS A 480 -13.39 -28.74 -6.67
CA LYS A 480 -12.62 -29.51 -5.69
C LYS A 480 -13.60 -30.35 -4.88
N LYS A 481 -13.54 -31.68 -5.00
CA LYS A 481 -14.25 -32.59 -4.09
C LYS A 481 -13.78 -32.29 -2.66
N LYS A 482 -14.71 -31.88 -1.80
CA LYS A 482 -14.44 -31.65 -0.37
C LYS A 482 -13.95 -32.97 0.24
N CYS A 483 -12.74 -32.95 0.80
CA CYS A 483 -12.21 -34.06 1.57
C CYS A 483 -12.96 -34.08 2.91
N LEU A 484 -13.63 -35.20 3.22
CA LEU A 484 -14.18 -35.44 4.55
C LEU A 484 -13.04 -35.99 5.41
N ILE A 485 -12.66 -35.27 6.45
CA ILE A 485 -11.81 -35.82 7.51
C ILE A 485 -12.77 -36.59 8.43
N LEU A 486 -12.60 -37.92 8.48
CA LEU A 486 -13.33 -38.84 9.36
C LEU A 486 -12.66 -38.91 10.73
#